data_AF-A0A418ZYR3-F1
#
_entry.id   AF-A0A418ZYR3-F1
#
_cell.length_a   1.000
_cell.length_b   1.000
_cell.length_c   1.000
_cell.angle_alpha   90.00
_cell.angle_beta   90.00
_cell.angle_gamma   90.00
#
_symmetry.space_group_name_H-M   'P 1'
#
loop_
_entity.id
_entity.type
_entity.pdbx_description
1 polymer ?
#
loop_
_entity_poly.entity_id
_entity_poly.type
_entity_poly.pdbx_seq_one_letter_code
_entity_poly.pdbx_strand_id
1 'polypeptide(L)'
;MSSETTRLQMSLLQPAQAQKHVTVNEALMRLDGMVNLVLESVSTATPPGTVLDGQCWGVPAEAQGAWAGQGGRIAIGSNGGWIFVPPRAGMRAFIADRGVQA
;
A
#
# COMPACT_ATOMS: atom_id res chain seq x y z
N MET A 1 4.90 -1.84 -19.33
CA MET A 1 4.71 -0.66 -18.46
C MET A 1 3.22 -0.54 -18.19
N SER A 2 2.78 -0.60 -16.94
CA SER A 2 1.36 -0.44 -16.61
C SER A 2 0.93 1.00 -16.85
N SER A 3 -0.21 1.19 -17.51
CA SER A 3 -0.83 2.51 -17.76
C SER A 3 -1.88 2.88 -16.72
N GLU A 4 -2.15 1.98 -15.77
CA GLU A 4 -3.20 2.12 -14.75
C GLU A 4 -2.73 1.58 -13.40
N THR A 5 -3.39 2.01 -12.31
CA THR A 5 -3.23 1.41 -10.98
C THR A 5 -3.86 0.03 -10.90
N THR A 6 -3.39 -0.82 -9.98
CA THR A 6 -3.77 -2.24 -9.94
C THR A 6 -5.21 -2.48 -9.48
N ARG A 7 -5.69 -1.76 -8.46
CA ARG A 7 -6.99 -2.10 -7.82
C ARG A 7 -8.17 -1.37 -8.44
N LEU A 8 -8.03 -0.07 -8.67
CA LEU A 8 -9.11 0.80 -9.14
C LEU A 8 -8.99 1.16 -10.62
N GLN A 9 -7.94 0.70 -11.31
CA GLN A 9 -7.69 0.97 -12.73
C GLN A 9 -7.67 2.48 -13.04
N MET A 10 -7.07 3.27 -12.15
CA MET A 10 -6.91 4.72 -12.38
C MET A 10 -5.77 4.97 -13.36
N SER A 11 -6.01 5.78 -14.39
CA SER A 11 -4.99 6.08 -15.40
C SER A 11 -3.76 6.77 -14.81
N LEU A 12 -2.58 6.25 -15.13
CA LEU A 12 -1.29 6.84 -14.77
C LEU A 12 -0.88 7.88 -15.80
N LEU A 13 -0.26 8.96 -15.32
CA LEU A 13 0.29 9.99 -16.19
C LEU A 13 1.47 9.47 -16.98
N GLN A 14 1.41 9.66 -18.30
CA GLN A 14 2.54 9.39 -19.18
C GLN A 14 3.71 10.34 -18.87
N PRO A 15 4.97 9.88 -19.07
CA PRO A 15 6.14 10.73 -18.88
C PRO A 15 6.09 11.96 -19.80
N ALA A 16 5.97 13.16 -19.21
CA ALA A 16 6.11 14.44 -19.92
C ALA A 16 6.36 15.60 -18.94
N GLN A 17 7.08 16.63 -19.41
CA GLN A 17 7.27 17.99 -18.84
C GLN A 17 7.44 18.05 -17.31
N ALA A 18 8.67 18.32 -16.87
CA ALA A 18 9.06 18.52 -15.46
C ALA A 18 8.78 17.34 -14.52
N GLN A 19 8.75 16.10 -15.03
CA GLN A 19 8.65 14.87 -14.25
C GLN A 19 7.44 14.79 -13.28
N LYS A 20 6.38 15.59 -13.50
CA LYS A 20 5.17 15.58 -12.65
C LYS A 20 4.52 14.21 -12.50
N HIS A 21 4.69 13.36 -13.52
CA HIS A 21 4.22 11.98 -13.50
C HIS A 21 4.75 11.20 -12.30
N VAL A 22 5.97 11.48 -11.80
CA VAL A 22 6.53 10.80 -10.63
C VAL A 22 5.68 11.06 -9.39
N THR A 23 5.57 12.33 -8.98
CA THR A 23 4.86 12.71 -7.75
C THR A 23 3.37 12.41 -7.82
N VAL A 24 2.73 12.64 -8.97
CA VAL A 24 1.29 12.43 -9.10
C VAL A 24 0.97 10.93 -9.18
N ASN A 25 1.74 10.13 -9.92
CA ASN A 25 1.48 8.70 -9.97
C ASN A 25 1.73 8.05 -8.60
N GLU A 26 2.74 8.50 -7.83
CA GLU A 26 2.92 8.04 -6.45
C GLU A 26 1.70 8.32 -5.57
N ALA A 27 1.10 9.52 -5.70
CA ALA A 27 -0.13 9.86 -4.99
C ALA A 27 -1.32 8.97 -5.43
N LEU A 28 -1.44 8.67 -6.73
CA LEU A 28 -2.47 7.76 -7.25
C LEU A 28 -2.29 6.34 -6.72
N MET A 29 -1.06 5.82 -6.67
CA MET A 29 -0.76 4.49 -6.10
C MET A 29 -1.14 4.41 -4.63
N ARG A 30 -0.86 5.47 -3.84
CA ARG A 30 -1.29 5.54 -2.43
C ARG A 30 -2.81 5.56 -2.31
N LEU A 31 -3.50 6.34 -3.14
CA LEU A 31 -4.96 6.40 -3.14
C LEU A 31 -5.59 5.04 -3.51
N ASP A 32 -5.04 4.37 -4.52
CA ASP A 32 -5.47 3.04 -4.96
C ASP A 32 -5.42 1.99 -3.84
N GLY A 33 -4.34 2.02 -3.03
CA GLY A 33 -4.20 1.16 -1.87
C GLY A 33 -5.17 1.49 -0.72
N MET A 34 -5.46 2.78 -0.51
CA MET A 34 -6.20 3.25 0.67
C MET A 34 -7.73 3.28 0.51
N VAL A 35 -8.24 3.44 -0.70
CA VAL A 35 -9.70 3.43 -0.93
C VAL A 35 -10.24 2.03 -0.69
N ASN A 36 -11.32 1.93 0.11
CA ASN A 36 -11.88 0.65 0.56
C ASN A 36 -10.75 -0.29 1.03
N LEU A 37 -9.93 0.20 1.96
CA LEU A 37 -8.69 -0.44 2.37
C LEU A 37 -8.92 -1.92 2.72
N VAL A 38 -8.18 -2.79 2.03
CA VAL A 38 -8.12 -4.23 2.34
C VAL A 38 -6.69 -4.52 2.78
N LEU A 39 -6.54 -4.95 4.02
CA LEU A 39 -5.27 -5.42 4.56
C LEU A 39 -5.20 -6.92 4.37
N GLU A 40 -4.15 -7.41 3.72
CA GLU A 40 -3.91 -8.85 3.54
C GLU A 40 -3.80 -9.55 4.90
N SER A 41 -3.06 -8.94 5.83
CA SER A 41 -2.99 -9.32 7.24
C SER A 41 -2.60 -8.12 8.10
N VAL A 42 -2.82 -8.25 9.42
CA VAL A 42 -2.33 -7.33 10.46
C VAL A 42 -1.36 -8.01 11.45
N SER A 43 -1.09 -9.31 11.26
CA SER A 43 -0.27 -10.13 12.17
C SER A 43 1.01 -10.67 11.52
N THR A 44 1.13 -10.59 10.20
CA THR A 44 2.35 -10.99 9.50
C THR A 44 3.50 -10.07 9.84
N ALA A 45 4.52 -10.57 10.52
CA ALA A 45 5.68 -9.77 10.95
C ALA A 45 6.73 -9.58 9.84
N THR A 46 6.84 -10.54 8.93
CA THR A 46 7.83 -10.52 7.85
C THR A 46 7.13 -10.24 6.52
N PRO A 47 7.52 -9.18 5.78
CA PRO A 47 6.91 -8.88 4.49
C PRO A 47 7.03 -10.06 3.51
N PRO A 48 6.06 -10.25 2.61
CA PRO A 48 6.19 -11.21 1.52
C PRO A 48 7.42 -10.89 0.66
N GLY A 49 8.12 -11.93 0.19
CA GLY A 49 9.33 -11.76 -0.64
C GLY A 49 9.05 -11.11 -2.00
N THR A 50 7.82 -11.27 -2.51
CA THR A 50 7.34 -10.55 -3.69
C THR A 50 6.40 -9.44 -3.25
N VAL A 51 6.73 -8.20 -3.61
CA VAL A 51 5.88 -7.05 -3.35
C VAL A 51 4.97 -6.81 -4.54
N LEU A 52 3.66 -6.93 -4.33
CA LEU A 52 2.65 -6.72 -5.36
C LEU A 52 2.01 -5.34 -5.21
N ASP A 53 1.89 -4.64 -6.34
CA ASP A 53 1.35 -3.29 -6.38
C ASP A 53 -0.11 -3.24 -5.92
N GLY A 54 -0.41 -2.36 -4.98
CA GLY A 54 -1.75 -2.14 -4.42
C GLY A 54 -2.10 -3.04 -3.23
N GLN A 55 -1.34 -4.12 -2.96
CA GLN A 55 -1.54 -4.90 -1.75
C GLN A 55 -1.18 -4.09 -0.52
N CYS A 56 -2.05 -4.13 0.49
CA CYS A 56 -1.86 -3.39 1.72
C CYS A 56 -1.75 -4.33 2.92
N TRP A 57 -0.95 -3.95 3.91
CA TRP A 57 -0.69 -4.74 5.10
C TRP A 57 -0.69 -3.85 6.34
N GLY A 58 -1.25 -4.34 7.45
CA GLY A 58 -1.07 -3.71 8.74
C GLY A 58 0.26 -4.18 9.33
N VAL A 59 1.20 -3.26 9.54
CA VAL A 59 2.53 -3.60 10.03
C VAL A 59 2.47 -3.82 11.55
N PRO A 60 2.74 -5.02 12.07
CA PRO A 60 2.73 -5.27 13.51
C PRO A 60 3.90 -4.55 14.20
N ALA A 61 3.81 -4.40 15.53
CA ALA A 61 4.85 -3.71 16.32
C ALA A 61 6.25 -4.31 16.12
N GLU A 62 6.36 -5.63 16.15
CA GLU A 62 7.61 -6.39 16.04
C GLU A 62 7.90 -6.83 14.58
N ALA A 63 7.67 -5.93 13.62
CA ALA A 63 7.89 -6.22 12.20
C ALA A 63 9.39 -6.33 11.85
N GLN A 64 9.68 -7.15 10.83
CA GLN A 64 11.03 -7.57 10.45
C GLN A 64 11.35 -7.20 9.00
N GLY A 65 12.63 -7.35 8.62
CA GLY A 65 13.09 -7.12 7.25
C GLY A 65 12.77 -5.70 6.77
N ALA A 66 12.18 -5.58 5.59
CA ALA A 66 11.82 -4.28 5.00
C ALA A 66 10.77 -3.49 5.81
N TRP A 67 10.08 -4.12 6.77
CA TRP A 67 9.10 -3.47 7.65
C TRP A 67 9.66 -3.09 9.03
N ALA A 68 10.93 -3.39 9.32
CA ALA A 68 11.55 -3.06 10.60
C ALA A 68 11.44 -1.56 10.91
N GLY A 69 10.97 -1.23 12.12
CA GLY A 69 10.75 0.15 12.56
C GLY A 69 9.50 0.84 11.99
N GLN A 70 8.67 0.16 11.20
CA GLN A 70 7.42 0.69 10.61
C GLN A 70 6.17 0.20 11.34
N GLY A 71 6.31 -0.36 12.54
CA GLY A 71 5.21 -0.88 13.35
C GLY A 71 4.07 0.14 13.55
N GLY A 72 2.83 -0.34 13.46
CA GLY A 72 1.62 0.48 13.58
C GLY A 72 1.25 1.28 12.32
N ARG A 73 2.00 1.12 11.22
CA ARG A 73 1.69 1.77 9.94
C ARG A 73 0.97 0.80 9.00
N ILE A 74 0.43 1.35 7.92
CA ILE A 74 -0.05 0.59 6.76
C ILE A 74 1.09 0.57 5.74
N ALA A 75 1.49 -0.62 5.30
CA ALA A 75 2.42 -0.81 4.20
C ALA A 75 1.64 -1.07 2.90
N ILE A 76 1.92 -0.30 1.86
CA ILE A 76 1.32 -0.41 0.53
C ILE A 76 2.41 -0.86 -0.43
N GLY A 77 2.20 -1.99 -1.12
CA GLY A 77 3.10 -2.47 -2.16
C GLY A 77 3.08 -1.54 -3.37
N SER A 78 4.25 -1.10 -3.83
CA SER A 78 4.39 -0.27 -5.02
C SER A 78 5.80 -0.38 -5.62
N ASN A 79 5.88 -0.65 -6.93
CA ASN A 79 7.12 -0.71 -7.71
C ASN A 79 8.18 -1.64 -7.09
N GLY A 80 7.76 -2.79 -6.54
CA GLY A 80 8.65 -3.74 -5.88
C GLY A 80 9.14 -3.32 -4.48
N GLY A 81 8.64 -2.20 -3.95
CA GLY A 81 8.94 -1.68 -2.62
C GLY A 81 7.69 -1.31 -1.82
N TRP A 82 7.89 -0.71 -0.65
CA TRP A 82 6.81 -0.40 0.28
C TRP A 82 6.67 1.11 0.49
N ILE A 83 5.43 1.60 0.39
CA ILE A 83 5.05 2.92 0.85
C ILE A 83 4.38 2.78 2.22
N PHE A 84 4.88 3.47 3.23
CA PHE A 84 4.33 3.43 4.58
C PHE A 84 3.50 4.67 4.88
N VAL A 85 2.27 4.47 5.31
CA VAL A 85 1.36 5.56 5.70
C VAL A 85 0.84 5.34 7.13
N PRO A 86 0.76 6.38 7.96
CA PRO A 86 0.15 6.25 9.27
C PRO A 86 -1.38 6.09 9.14
N PRO A 87 -2.02 5.19 9.89
CA PRO A 87 -3.48 5.18 9.99
C PRO A 87 -3.97 6.49 10.61
N ARG A 88 -5.16 6.94 10.20
CA ARG A 88 -5.81 8.15 10.74
C ARG A 88 -7.12 7.79 11.42
N ALA A 89 -7.51 8.58 12.42
CA ALA A 89 -8.78 8.41 13.09
C ALA A 89 -9.94 8.41 12.07
N GLY A 90 -10.85 7.44 12.20
CA GLY A 90 -11.99 7.24 11.30
C GLY A 90 -11.71 6.34 10.09
N MET A 91 -10.45 5.96 9.82
CA MET A 91 -10.15 4.94 8.82
C MET A 91 -10.72 3.59 9.26
N ARG A 92 -11.15 2.79 8.26
CA ARG A 92 -11.60 1.41 8.42
C ARG A 92 -10.94 0.55 7.36
N ALA A 93 -10.69 -0.71 7.69
CA ALA A 93 -10.16 -1.67 6.74
C ALA A 93 -10.90 -3.01 6.84
N PHE A 94 -10.85 -3.81 5.78
CA PHE A 94 -11.17 -5.22 5.83
C PHE A 94 -9.88 -6.02 5.94
N ILE A 95 -9.82 -6.98 6.87
CA ILE A 95 -8.67 -7.86 7.05
C ILE A 95 -8.96 -9.17 6.30
N ALA A 96 -8.28 -9.37 5.16
CA ALA A 96 -8.58 -10.45 4.23
C ALA A 96 -8.36 -11.84 4.84
N ASP A 97 -7.25 -12.07 5.54
CA ASP A 97 -6.92 -13.37 6.15
C ASP A 97 -7.86 -13.76 7.31
N ARG A 98 -8.62 -12.80 7.87
CA ARG A 98 -9.56 -13.03 8.97
C ARG A 98 -11.02 -12.93 8.57
N GLY A 99 -11.34 -12.27 7.46
CA GLY A 99 -12.71 -12.05 7.01
C GLY A 99 -13.50 -11.04 7.85
N VAL A 100 -12.84 -10.09 8.53
CA VAL A 100 -13.47 -9.13 9.46
C VAL A 100 -13.03 -7.69 9.19
N GLN A 101 -13.77 -6.72 9.70
CA GLN A 101 -13.36 -5.31 9.68
C GLN A 101 -12.43 -4.99 10.86
N ALA A 102 -11.52 -4.04 10.62
CA ALA A 102 -10.63 -3.41 11.61
C ALA A 102 -11.12 -2.00 11.99
#